data_AF-A0A392V337-F1
#
_entry.id   AF-A0A392V337-F1
#
_cell.length_a   1.000
_cell.length_b   1.000
_cell.length_c   1.000
_cell.angle_alpha   90.00
_cell.angle_beta   90.00
_cell.angle_gamma   90.00
#
_symmetry.space_group_name_H-M   'P 1'
#
loop_
_entity.id
_entity.type
_entity.pdbx_description
1 polymer ?
#
loop_
_entity_poly.entity_id
_entity_poly.type
_entity_poly.pdbx_seq_one_letter_code
_entity_poly.pdbx_strand_id
1 'polypeptide(L)' 'MAPFEALYGRRCRTPMCWYEIGEIAILRPEIVQETMEKIRMIREKMSASQSRQKSYHDKRGKDIEFQE' A
#
# COMPACT_ATOMS: atom_id res chain seq x y z
N MET A 1 10.86 1.66 -6.14
CA MET A 1 10.71 0.21 -6.02
C MET A 1 10.37 -0.11 -4.57
N ALA A 2 9.35 -0.92 -4.29
CA ALA A 2 9.12 -1.36 -2.92
C ALA A 2 10.31 -2.22 -2.43
N PRO A 3 10.66 -2.23 -1.13
CA PRO A 3 11.86 -2.92 -0.62
C PRO A 3 11.95 -4.40 -1.05
N PHE A 4 10.83 -5.10 -1.10
CA PHE A 4 10.75 -6.49 -1.53
C PHE A 4 11.05 -6.69 -3.03
N GLU A 5 10.63 -5.76 -3.90
CA GLU A 5 10.91 -5.84 -5.34
C GLU A 5 12.40 -5.65 -5.64
N ALA A 6 13.05 -4.77 -4.86
CA ALA A 6 14.49 -4.55 -4.97
C ALA A 6 15.31 -5.76 -4.49
N LEU A 7 14.85 -6.45 -3.44
CA LEU A 7 15.54 -7.62 -2.87
C LEU A 7 15.38 -8.89 -3.71
N TYR A 8 14.19 -9.11 -4.30
CA TYR A 8 13.86 -10.38 -4.94
C TYR A 8 13.57 -10.28 -6.45
N GLY A 9 13.59 -9.07 -7.03
CA GLY A 9 13.33 -8.87 -8.46
C GLY A 9 11.90 -9.23 -8.90
N ARG A 10 11.00 -9.50 -7.95
CA ARG A 10 9.58 -9.83 -8.21
C ARG A 10 8.67 -8.76 -7.68
N ARG A 11 7.64 -8.42 -8.45
CA ARG A 11 6.58 -7.49 -8.01
C ARG A 11 6.01 -7.96 -6.68
N CYS A 12 5.83 -7.05 -5.73
CA CYS A 12 5.16 -7.34 -4.47
C CYS A 12 3.76 -7.90 -4.77
N ARG A 13 3.54 -9.17 -4.43
CA ARG A 13 2.23 -9.82 -4.58
C ARG A 13 1.69 -10.13 -3.19
N THR A 14 0.55 -9.55 -2.86
CA THR A 14 -0.21 -9.86 -1.64
C THR A 14 -0.55 -11.36 -1.65
N PRO A 15 -0.66 -12.06 -0.51
CA PRO A 15 -0.98 -13.50 -0.46
C PRO A 15 -2.18 -13.93 -1.32
N MET A 16 -3.16 -13.04 -1.54
CA MET A 16 -4.29 -13.29 -2.45
C MET A 16 -3.87 -13.50 -3.92
N CYS A 17 -2.75 -12.91 -4.36
CA CYS A 17 -2.20 -13.07 -5.71
C CYS A 17 -1.40 -14.38 -5.90
N TRP A 18 -1.38 -15.24 -4.88
CA TRP A 18 -0.85 -16.60 -4.97
C TRP A 18 -1.91 -17.61 -5.41
N TYR A 19 -3.19 -17.33 -5.16
CA TYR A 19 -4.28 -18.11 -5.74
C TYR A 19 -4.32 -17.78 -7.24
N GLU A 20 -4.23 -18.81 -8.08
CA GLU A 20 -4.43 -18.62 -9.51
C GLU A 20 -5.82 -17.99 -9.71
N ILE A 21 -5.95 -17.11 -10.68
CA ILE A 21 -7.17 -16.31 -10.90
C ILE A 21 -8.42 -17.22 -11.07
N GLY A 22 -8.23 -18.51 -11.40
CA GLY A 22 -9.25 -19.56 -11.40
C GLY A 22 -9.65 -20.10 -10.03
N GLU A 23 -8.78 -20.13 -9.02
CA GLU A 23 -9.10 -20.57 -7.66
C GLU A 23 -9.85 -19.48 -6.87
N ILE A 24 -9.58 -18.21 -7.19
CA ILE A 24 -10.34 -17.07 -6.64
C ILE A 24 -11.82 -17.14 -7.09
N ALA A 25 -12.09 -17.70 -8.27
CA ALA A 25 -13.46 -17.92 -8.76
C ALA A 25 -14.19 -19.07 -8.05
N ILE A 26 -13.46 -20.00 -7.40
CA ILE A 26 -14.04 -21.07 -6.57
C ILE A 26 -14.41 -20.54 -5.18
N LEU A 27 -13.78 -19.44 -4.74
CA LEU A 27 -14.14 -18.75 -3.51
C LEU A 27 -15.50 -18.05 -3.66
N ARG A 28 -16.34 -18.13 -2.61
CA ARG A 28 -17.64 -17.43 -2.58
C ARG A 28 -17.48 -15.96 -3.00
N PRO A 29 -18.24 -15.45 -3.97
CA PRO A 29 -18.12 -14.08 -4.47
C PRO A 29 -18.17 -13.01 -3.38
N GLU A 30 -18.90 -13.25 -2.28
CA GLU A 30 -18.99 -12.33 -1.15
C GLU A 30 -17.65 -12.16 -0.42
N ILE A 31 -16.87 -13.24 -0.28
CA ILE A 31 -15.55 -13.20 0.38
C ILE A 31 -14.58 -12.40 -0.50
N VAL A 32 -14.67 -12.55 -1.82
CA VAL A 32 -13.86 -11.77 -2.77
C VAL A 32 -14.20 -10.28 -2.66
N GLN A 33 -15.48 -9.91 -2.58
CA GLN A 33 -15.89 -8.51 -2.42
C GLN A 33 -15.43 -7.93 -1.08
N GLU A 34 -15.63 -8.63 0.04
CA GLU A 34 -15.18 -8.18 1.36
C GLU A 34 -13.66 -7.99 1.42
N THR A 35 -12.90 -8.89 0.82
CA THR A 35 -11.44 -8.81 0.78
C THR A 35 -10.95 -7.66 -0.10
N MET A 36 -11.60 -7.42 -1.24
CA MET A 36 -11.33 -6.26 -2.09
C MET A 36 -11.55 -4.94 -1.35
N GLU A 37 -12.64 -4.81 -0.60
CA GLU A 37 -12.92 -3.59 0.17
C GLU A 37 -11.87 -3.38 1.29
N LYS A 38 -11.46 -4.46 1.98
CA LYS A 38 -10.36 -4.42 2.95
C LYS A 38 -9.04 -3.99 2.31
N ILE A 39 -8.71 -4.52 1.13
CA ILE A 39 -7.50 -4.13 0.38
C ILE A 39 -7.55 -2.64 0.01
N ARG A 40 -8.70 -2.15 -0.45
CA ARG A 40 -8.89 -0.74 -0.78
C ARG A 40 -8.66 0.16 0.44
N MET A 41 -9.27 -0.17 1.58
CA MET A 41 -9.06 0.57 2.83
C MET A 41 -7.59 0.60 3.27
N ILE A 42 -6.87 -0.53 3.14
CA ILE A 42 -5.44 -0.60 3.48
C ILE A 42 -4.63 0.32 2.56
N ARG A 43 -4.90 0.32 1.25
CA ARG A 43 -4.22 1.20 0.29
C ARG A 43 -4.45 2.66 0.61
N GLU A 44 -5.69 3.06 0.87
CA GLU A 44 -6.04 4.44 1.23
C GLU A 44 -5.29 4.90 2.50
N LYS A 45 -5.27 4.07 3.54
CA LYS A 45 -4.52 4.36 4.79
C LYS A 45 -3.02 4.45 4.57
N MET A 46 -2.46 3.56 3.76
CA MET A 46 -1.04 3.56 3.42
C MET A 46 -0.64 4.82 2.65
N SER A 47 -1.41 5.20 1.63
CA SER A 47 -1.20 6.43 0.87
C SER A 47 -1.35 7.67 1.73
N ALA A 48 -2.34 7.72 2.63
CA ALA A 48 -2.49 8.84 3.56
C ALA A 48 -1.28 8.98 4.51
N SER A 49 -0.76 7.87 5.02
CA SER A 49 0.44 7.86 5.87
C SER A 49 1.68 8.34 5.10
N GLN A 50 1.89 7.84 3.88
CA GLN A 50 2.99 8.26 3.01
C GLN A 50 2.91 9.76 2.68
N SER A 51 1.72 10.26 2.36
CA SER A 51 1.50 11.70 2.11
C SER A 51 1.81 12.56 3.34
N ARG A 52 1.44 12.10 4.55
CA ARG A 52 1.81 12.79 5.80
C ARG A 52 3.32 12.80 6.01
N GLN A 53 3.99 11.66 5.86
CA GLN A 53 5.45 11.56 5.96
C GLN A 53 6.15 12.50 4.97
N LYS A 54 5.69 12.51 3.71
CA LYS A 54 6.20 13.40 2.68
C LYS A 54 6.00 14.87 3.06
N SER A 55 4.82 15.26 3.53
CA SER A 55 4.57 16.63 3.99
C SER A 55 5.50 17.06 5.13
N TYR A 56 5.75 16.18 6.12
CA TYR A 56 6.70 16.48 7.19
C TYR A 56 8.13 16.64 6.67
N HIS A 57 8.55 15.78 5.75
CA HIS A 57 9.87 15.87 5.14
C HIS A 57 10.01 17.15 4.32
N ASP A 58 9.04 17.47 3.48
CA ASP A 58 9.02 18.67 2.64
C ASP A 58 9.03 19.96 3.49
N LYS A 59 8.33 19.97 4.64
CA LYS A 59 8.37 21.10 5.59
C LYS A 59 9.71 21.23 6.30
N ARG A 60 10.39 20.12 6.60
CA ARG A 60 11.70 20.10 7.26
C ARG A 60 12.88 20.33 6.31
N GLY A 61 12.68 20.11 5.00
CA GLY A 61 13.67 20.41 3.97
C GLY A 61 13.67 21.87 3.51
N LYS A 62 12.70 22.68 3.96
CA LYS A 62 12.73 24.14 3.85
C LYS A 62 13.39 24.71 5.09
N ASP A 63 14.19 25.78 4.94
CA ASP A 63 14.78 26.47 6.08
C ASP A 63 13.66 26.90 7.04
N ILE A 64 13.67 26.33 8.24
CA ILE A 64 12.69 26.64 9.27
C ILE A 64 13.16 27.95 9.91
N GLU A 65 12.54 29.07 9.54
CA GLU A 65 12.76 30.32 10.26
C GLU A 65 12.08 30.24 11.63
N PHE A 66 12.90 30.21 12.67
CA PHE A 66 12.45 30.36 14.05
C PHE A 66 12.46 31.85 14.39
N GLN A 67 11.31 32.41 14.79
CA GLN A 67 11.29 33.75 15.40
C GLN A 67 11.82 33.66 16.83
N GLU A 68 12.82 34.48 17.15
CA GLU A 68 13.30 34.76 18.52
C GLU A 68 12.27 35.54 19.34
#